data_AF-A0A8X6WG19-F1
#
_entry.id   AF-A0A8X6WG19-F1
#
_cell.length_a   1.000
_cell.length_b   1.000
_cell.length_c   1.000
_cell.angle_alpha   90.00
_cell.angle_beta   90.00
_cell.angle_gamma   90.00
#
_symmetry.space_group_name_H-M   'P 1'
#
loop_
_entity.id
_entity.type
_entity.pdbx_description
1 polymer ?
#
loop_
_entity_poly.entity_id
_entity_poly.type
_entity_poly.pdbx_seq_one_letter_code
_entity_poly.pdbx_strand_id
1 'polypeptide(L)'
;MSIISNYNIDNNTIVRVKEKSKSFEVVIPKTMREQTLIACHDDVGHMDAKKTLHNLKQRYWWPNMRKDCKVYVRSCHKCQVVTHRTANAYGLLQQFPIPITPWEIVSADHVICLPHTKSRKHQHACPH
;
A
#
# COMPACT_ATOMS: atom_id res chain seq x y z
N MET A 1 23.54 -38.80 -7.06
CA MET A 1 22.79 -37.75 -6.33
C MET A 1 22.43 -36.65 -7.32
N SER A 2 21.22 -36.66 -7.90
CA SER A 2 20.79 -35.62 -8.84
C SER A 2 19.89 -34.63 -8.09
N ILE A 3 20.39 -33.42 -7.84
CA ILE A 3 19.79 -32.43 -6.91
C ILE A 3 18.82 -31.47 -7.64
N ILE A 4 18.39 -31.75 -8.88
CA ILE A 4 17.49 -30.86 -9.64
C ILE A 4 16.20 -31.60 -10.03
N SER A 5 15.42 -32.09 -9.05
CA SER A 5 14.17 -32.82 -9.37
C SER A 5 12.93 -31.94 -9.54
N ASN A 6 13.04 -30.61 -9.37
CA ASN A 6 11.87 -29.73 -9.25
C ASN A 6 11.75 -28.67 -10.35
N TYR A 7 12.55 -28.76 -11.42
CA TYR A 7 12.46 -27.86 -12.56
C TYR A 7 12.24 -28.66 -13.83
N ASN A 8 11.29 -28.21 -14.65
CA ASN A 8 11.01 -28.76 -15.98
C ASN A 8 11.07 -27.63 -17.01
N ILE A 9 11.22 -27.99 -18.27
CA ILE A 9 11.07 -27.05 -19.38
C ILE A 9 9.74 -27.36 -20.04
N ASP A 10 8.88 -26.34 -20.15
CA ASP A 10 7.61 -26.40 -20.86
C ASP A 10 7.57 -25.24 -21.87
N ASN A 11 7.35 -25.54 -23.15
CA ASN A 11 7.29 -24.54 -24.23
C ASN A 11 8.45 -23.51 -24.17
N ASN A 12 9.69 -23.99 -24.05
CA ASN A 12 10.91 -23.17 -23.93
C ASN A 12 10.97 -22.27 -22.68
N THR A 13 10.12 -22.52 -21.68
CA THR A 13 10.07 -21.81 -20.41
C THR A 13 10.41 -22.76 -19.27
N ILE A 14 11.25 -22.31 -18.34
CA ILE A 14 11.55 -23.10 -17.15
C ILE A 14 10.38 -22.97 -16.17
N VAL A 15 9.82 -24.09 -15.73
CA VAL A 15 8.78 -24.16 -14.70
C VAL A 15 9.32 -24.88 -13.47
N ARG A 16 8.96 -24.38 -12.29
CA ARG A 16 9.30 -24.95 -10.99
C ARG A 16 8.09 -25.66 -10.42
N VAL A 17 8.23 -26.92 -10.04
CA VAL A 17 7.16 -27.71 -9.42
C VAL A 17 7.17 -27.52 -7.90
N LYS A 18 6.03 -27.15 -7.32
CA LYS A 18 5.81 -27.14 -5.87
C LYS A 18 5.41 -28.53 -5.42
N GLU A 19 6.29 -29.22 -4.72
CA GLU A 19 6.04 -30.56 -4.17
C GLU A 19 4.79 -30.61 -3.29
N LYS A 20 4.59 -29.60 -2.43
CA LYS A 20 3.50 -29.57 -1.44
C LYS A 20 2.10 -29.37 -2.03
N SER A 21 2.00 -28.66 -3.15
CA SER A 21 0.70 -28.25 -3.73
C SER A 21 0.46 -28.81 -5.12
N LYS A 22 1.39 -29.62 -5.66
CA LYS A 22 1.36 -30.19 -7.01
C LYS A 22 1.09 -29.15 -8.11
N SER A 23 1.46 -27.89 -7.85
CA SER A 23 1.27 -26.75 -8.75
C SER A 23 2.62 -26.28 -9.31
N PHE A 24 2.62 -25.60 -10.45
CA PHE A 24 3.83 -25.09 -11.08
C PHE A 24 3.93 -23.56 -10.98
N GLU A 25 5.17 -23.04 -10.97
CA GLU A 25 5.50 -21.63 -11.07
C GLU A 25 6.40 -21.41 -12.28
N VAL A 26 6.12 -20.41 -13.10
CA VAL A 26 7.00 -20.00 -14.20
C VAL A 26 8.23 -19.30 -13.64
N VAL A 27 9.43 -19.75 -14.03
CA VAL A 27 10.69 -19.15 -13.61
C VAL A 27 11.00 -17.95 -14.49
N ILE A 28 11.07 -16.76 -13.90
CA ILE A 28 11.22 -15.50 -14.66
C ILE A 28 12.70 -15.14 -14.84
N PRO A 29 13.19 -15.01 -16.09
CA PRO A 29 14.53 -14.51 -16.39
C PRO A 29 14.74 -13.09 -15.88
N LYS A 30 15.99 -12.73 -15.55
CA LYS A 30 16.31 -11.42 -14.97
C LYS A 30 15.78 -10.24 -15.79
N THR A 31 15.79 -10.36 -17.12
CA THR A 31 15.32 -9.35 -18.08
C THR A 31 13.81 -9.08 -18.01
N MET A 32 13.01 -10.04 -17.55
CA MET A 32 11.54 -9.95 -17.52
C MET A 32 10.99 -9.67 -16.12
N ARG A 33 11.83 -9.65 -15.08
CA ARG A 33 11.40 -9.45 -13.69
C ARG A 33 10.74 -8.09 -13.48
N GLU A 34 11.29 -7.05 -14.09
CA GLU A 34 10.74 -5.69 -13.98
C GLU A 34 9.35 -5.60 -14.61
N GLN A 35 9.18 -6.10 -15.84
CA GLN A 35 7.88 -6.17 -16.50
C GLN A 35 6.86 -6.98 -15.69
N THR A 36 7.30 -8.08 -15.08
CA THR A 36 6.43 -8.91 -14.21
C THR A 36 6.02 -8.15 -12.95
N LEU A 37 6.93 -7.34 -12.37
CA LEU A 37 6.64 -6.50 -11.22
C LEU A 37 5.65 -5.38 -11.58
N ILE A 38 5.82 -4.72 -12.72
CA ILE A 38 4.88 -3.73 -13.26
C ILE A 38 3.48 -4.34 -13.37
N ALA A 39 3.37 -5.47 -14.07
CA ALA A 39 2.10 -6.16 -14.28
C ALA A 39 1.40 -6.60 -12.99
N CYS A 40 2.16 -6.87 -11.91
CA CYS A 40 1.62 -7.33 -10.63
C CYS A 40 1.42 -6.21 -9.60
N HIS A 41 1.99 -5.02 -9.83
CA HIS A 41 1.92 -3.89 -8.92
C HIS A 41 1.16 -2.72 -9.54
N ASP A 42 1.64 -2.17 -10.65
CA ASP A 42 1.11 -0.97 -11.29
C ASP A 42 -0.27 -1.25 -11.91
N ASP A 43 -0.37 -2.32 -12.70
CA ASP A 43 -1.60 -2.65 -13.45
C ASP A 43 -2.74 -3.15 -12.53
N VAL A 44 -2.41 -3.60 -11.32
CA VAL A 44 -3.37 -4.15 -10.33
C VAL A 44 -3.69 -3.15 -9.22
N GLY A 45 -3.31 -1.88 -9.38
CA GLY A 45 -3.73 -0.80 -8.49
C GLY A 45 -2.80 -0.52 -7.31
N HIS A 46 -1.48 -0.62 -7.51
CA HIS A 46 -0.45 -0.17 -6.55
C HIS A 46 -0.57 -0.79 -5.15
N MET A 47 -0.85 -2.09 -5.10
CA MET A 47 -1.02 -2.82 -3.84
C MET A 47 0.25 -2.80 -2.98
N ASP A 48 0.08 -3.02 -1.67
CA ASP A 48 1.19 -3.18 -0.74
C ASP A 48 2.11 -4.37 -1.14
N ALA A 49 3.35 -4.33 -0.65
CA ALA A 49 4.35 -5.33 -1.01
C ALA A 49 3.97 -6.76 -0.61
N LYS A 50 3.13 -6.95 0.42
CA LYS A 50 2.69 -8.28 0.87
C LYS A 50 1.68 -8.85 -0.13
N LYS A 51 0.73 -8.05 -0.58
CA LYS A 51 -0.28 -8.41 -1.59
C LYS A 51 0.35 -8.60 -2.97
N THR A 52 1.23 -7.70 -3.41
CA THR A 52 1.98 -7.88 -4.66
C THR A 52 2.79 -9.18 -4.65
N LEU A 53 3.49 -9.49 -3.55
CA LEU A 53 4.21 -10.75 -3.43
C LEU A 53 3.29 -11.97 -3.43
N HIS A 54 2.10 -11.87 -2.82
CA HIS A 54 1.11 -12.92 -2.87
C HIS A 54 0.69 -13.21 -4.31
N ASN A 55 0.36 -12.17 -5.09
CA ASN A 55 -0.01 -12.31 -6.51
C ASN A 55 1.12 -12.92 -7.34
N LEU A 56 2.37 -12.46 -7.15
CA LEU A 56 3.53 -13.00 -7.84
C LEU A 56 3.69 -14.51 -7.61
N LYS A 57 3.57 -14.97 -6.36
CA LYS A 57 3.74 -16.37 -5.96
C LYS A 57 2.67 -17.33 -6.50
N GLN A 58 1.57 -16.81 -7.04
CA GLN A 58 0.54 -17.64 -7.66
C GLN A 58 1.02 -18.24 -8.99
N ARG A 59 1.88 -17.52 -9.72
CA ARG A 59 2.25 -17.89 -11.10
C ARG A 59 3.75 -17.88 -11.37
N TYR A 60 4.52 -17.15 -10.60
CA TYR A 60 5.91 -16.85 -10.92
C TYR A 60 6.87 -17.19 -9.79
N TRP A 61 8.12 -17.43 -10.16
CA TRP A 61 9.21 -17.64 -9.23
C TRP A 61 10.54 -17.12 -9.77
N TRP A 62 11.35 -16.55 -8.88
CA TRP A 62 12.78 -16.36 -9.10
C TRP A 62 13.53 -16.21 -7.76
N PRO A 63 14.86 -16.44 -7.73
CA PRO A 63 15.66 -16.22 -6.53
C PRO A 63 15.56 -14.75 -6.08
N ASN A 64 15.36 -14.54 -4.78
CA ASN A 64 15.20 -13.20 -4.16
C ASN A 64 13.95 -12.40 -4.56
N MET A 65 12.93 -13.02 -5.18
CA MET A 65 11.66 -12.36 -5.55
C MET A 65 11.02 -11.51 -4.45
N ARG A 66 11.07 -11.96 -3.19
CA ARG A 66 10.56 -11.20 -2.04
C ARG A 66 11.32 -9.89 -1.83
N LYS A 67 12.64 -9.90 -1.97
CA LYS A 67 13.49 -8.72 -1.80
C LYS A 67 13.24 -7.75 -2.96
N ASP A 68 13.24 -8.26 -4.18
CA ASP A 68 13.00 -7.47 -5.40
C ASP A 68 11.62 -6.78 -5.35
N CYS A 69 10.56 -7.53 -5.00
CA CYS A 69 9.22 -6.97 -4.81
C CYS A 69 9.19 -5.87 -3.74
N LYS A 70 9.85 -6.07 -2.61
CA LYS A 70 9.90 -5.06 -1.53
C LYS A 70 10.63 -3.79 -1.97
N VAL A 71 11.74 -3.94 -2.69
CA VAL A 71 12.52 -2.80 -3.20
C VAL A 71 11.68 -2.03 -4.23
N TYR A 72 11.08 -2.73 -5.19
CA TYR A 72 10.25 -2.15 -6.25
C TYR A 72 9.07 -1.34 -5.69
N VAL A 73 8.27 -1.94 -4.81
CA VAL A 73 7.11 -1.27 -4.20
C VAL A 73 7.56 -0.08 -3.34
N ARG A 74 8.70 -0.20 -2.63
CA ARG A 74 9.26 0.89 -1.85
C ARG A 74 9.78 2.05 -2.72
N SER A 75 10.23 1.80 -3.94
CA SER A 75 10.66 2.83 -4.89
C SER A 75 9.52 3.44 -5.72
N CYS A 76 8.31 2.89 -5.66
CA CYS A 76 7.17 3.42 -6.41
C CYS A 76 6.76 4.81 -5.90
N HIS A 77 6.88 5.83 -6.76
CA HIS A 77 6.53 7.22 -6.42
C HIS A 77 5.06 7.38 -6.04
N LYS A 78 4.14 6.78 -6.80
CA LYS A 78 2.69 6.84 -6.52
C LYS A 78 2.37 6.29 -5.13
N CYS A 79 2.95 5.14 -4.78
CA CYS A 79 2.82 4.58 -3.44
C CYS A 79 3.44 5.50 -2.38
N GLN A 80 4.62 6.07 -2.62
CA GLN A 80 5.27 6.95 -1.64
C GLN A 80 4.43 8.21 -1.32
N VAL A 81 3.75 8.79 -2.32
CA VAL A 81 2.93 9.99 -2.16
C VAL A 81 1.60 9.68 -1.48
N VAL A 82 0.94 8.58 -1.88
CA VAL A 82 -0.39 8.20 -1.35
C VAL A 82 -0.31 7.54 0.02
N THR A 83 0.78 6.81 0.31
CA THR A 83 0.88 6.09 1.59
C THR A 83 1.18 7.06 2.71
N HIS A 84 0.16 7.35 3.53
CA HIS A 84 0.35 8.00 4.81
C HIS A 84 1.25 7.13 5.69
N ARG A 85 2.49 7.55 5.91
CA ARG A 85 3.30 6.97 6.98
C ARG A 85 2.72 7.45 8.30
N THR A 86 2.11 6.56 9.06
CA THR A 86 1.84 6.72 10.52
C THR A 86 3.15 6.72 11.33
N ALA A 87 4.24 7.26 10.77
CA ALA A 87 5.59 7.16 11.33
C ALA A 87 5.95 8.31 12.25
N ASN A 88 5.09 9.30 12.39
CA ASN A 88 5.13 10.16 13.56
C ASN A 88 3.97 9.71 14.42
N ALA A 89 4.27 9.17 15.60
CA ALA A 89 3.35 9.37 16.71
C ALA A 89 3.05 10.87 16.67
N TYR A 90 1.78 11.24 16.51
CA TYR A 90 1.35 12.61 16.78
C TYR A 90 2.10 12.99 18.06
N GLY A 91 2.99 13.99 17.99
CA GLY A 91 3.81 14.36 19.15
C GLY A 91 2.90 14.45 20.37
N LEU A 92 3.44 14.19 21.57
CA LEU A 92 2.62 14.24 22.80
C LEU A 92 1.71 15.47 22.73
N LEU A 93 0.38 15.24 22.79
CA LEU A 93 -0.59 16.32 22.76
C LEU A 93 -0.19 17.30 23.85
N GLN A 94 0.22 18.51 23.47
CA GLN A 94 0.59 19.52 24.43
C GLN A 94 -0.70 19.94 25.14
N GLN A 95 -0.83 19.57 26.41
CA GLN A 95 -1.95 19.99 27.22
C GLN A 95 -1.85 21.50 27.48
N PHE A 96 -2.98 22.19 27.36
CA PHE A 96 -3.08 23.56 27.86
C PHE A 96 -3.00 23.55 29.39
N PRO A 97 -2.39 24.58 30.01
CA PRO A 97 -2.46 24.76 31.45
C PRO A 97 -3.93 24.91 31.89
N ILE A 98 -4.22 24.44 33.11
CA ILE A 98 -5.56 24.59 33.71
C ILE A 98 -5.77 26.08 34.02
N PRO A 99 -6.82 26.73 33.49
CA PRO A 99 -7.10 28.13 33.81
C PRO A 99 -7.52 28.25 35.29
N ILE A 100 -6.97 29.26 35.96
CA ILE A 100 -7.20 29.56 37.39
C ILE A 100 -8.30 30.61 37.59
N THR A 101 -8.67 31.33 36.54
CA THR A 101 -9.71 32.38 36.59
C THR A 101 -10.73 32.24 35.46
N PRO A 102 -11.99 32.70 35.67
CA PRO A 102 -12.98 32.75 34.59
C PRO A 102 -12.45 33.57 33.40
N TRP A 103 -12.76 33.13 32.18
CA TRP A 103 -12.41 33.81 30.91
C TRP A 103 -10.94 33.79 30.49
N GLU A 104 -10.09 33.01 31.14
CA GLU A 104 -8.66 32.93 30.84
C GLU A 104 -8.34 32.20 29.51
N ILE A 105 -9.19 31.25 29.12
CA ILE A 105 -9.08 30.52 27.84
C ILE A 105 -10.42 30.57 27.13
N VAL A 106 -10.42 31.03 25.87
CA VAL A 106 -11.58 31.02 24.98
C VAL A 106 -11.22 30.26 23.70
N SER A 107 -11.92 29.16 23.44
CA SER A 107 -11.83 28.42 22.19
C SER A 107 -13.09 28.65 21.38
N ALA A 108 -12.95 28.92 20.08
CA ALA A 108 -14.06 29.04 19.16
C ALA A 108 -13.85 28.09 17.98
N ASP A 109 -14.90 27.37 17.62
CA ASP A 109 -14.99 26.54 16.43
C ASP A 109 -16.21 26.93 15.60
N HIS A 110 -16.12 26.70 14.29
CA HIS A 110 -17.23 26.96 13.38
C HIS A 110 -17.86 25.63 12.97
N VAL A 111 -19.16 25.49 13.22
CA VAL A 111 -19.95 24.40 12.67
C VAL A 111 -20.45 24.81 11.29
N ILE A 112 -19.99 24.11 10.25
CA ILE A 112 -20.40 24.32 8.85
C ILE A 112 -21.47 23.27 8.48
N CYS A 113 -22.29 23.56 7.47
CA CYS A 113 -23.31 22.64 6.93
C CYS A 113 -24.49 22.33 7.88
N LEU A 114 -24.93 23.31 8.66
CA LEU A 114 -26.16 23.18 9.45
C LEU A 114 -27.40 23.24 8.55
N PRO A 115 -28.49 22.50 8.89
CA PRO A 115 -29.74 22.57 8.16
C PRO A 115 -30.33 23.99 8.22
N HIS A 116 -30.97 24.42 7.13
CA HIS A 116 -31.56 25.76 7.05
C HIS A 116 -32.65 25.94 8.12
N THR A 117 -32.50 26.99 8.94
CA THR A 117 -33.55 27.44 9.84
C THR A 117 -34.43 28.48 9.14
N LYS A 118 -35.69 28.64 9.59
CA LYS A 118 -36.67 29.55 8.98
C LYS A 118 -36.32 31.05 9.15
N SER A 119 -35.33 31.38 9.96
CA SER A 119 -34.86 32.75 10.22
C SER A 119 -33.66 33.08 9.32
N ARG A 120 -33.93 33.73 8.18
CA ARG A 120 -32.92 34.11 7.18
C ARG A 120 -32.09 35.32 7.63
N LYS A 121 -31.05 35.15 8.45
CA LYS A 121 -30.10 36.26 8.67
C LYS A 121 -28.63 35.93 8.47
N HIS A 122 -28.19 34.67 8.56
CA HIS A 122 -26.79 34.31 8.33
C HIS A 122 -26.69 32.98 7.58
N GLN A 123 -26.71 33.06 6.25
CA GLN A 123 -26.60 31.90 5.36
C GLN A 123 -25.15 31.74 4.92
N HIS A 124 -24.40 30.87 5.60
CA HIS A 124 -23.13 30.36 5.06
C HIS A 124 -23.40 28.97 4.50
N ALA A 125 -23.87 28.93 3.24
CA ALA A 125 -23.92 27.70 2.47
C ALA A 125 -22.48 27.31 2.07
N CYS A 126 -22.16 26.03 2.20
CA CYS A 126 -20.90 25.50 1.68
C CYS A 126 -20.92 25.65 0.14
N PRO A 127 -19.95 26.31 -0.50
CA PRO A 127 -19.85 26.31 -1.94
C PRO A 127 -19.38 24.91 -2.36
N HIS A 128 -20.31 24.13 -2.91
CA HIS A 128 -19.98 22.92 -3.65
C HIS A 128 -19.13 23.25 -4.87
#